data_AF-A0A6I6A1H7-F1
#
_entry.id   AF-A0A6I6A1H7-F1
#
_cell.length_a   1.000
_cell.length_b   1.000
_cell.length_c   1.000
_cell.angle_alpha   90.00
_cell.angle_beta   90.00
_cell.angle_gamma   90.00
#
_symmetry.space_group_name_H-M   'P 1'
#
loop_
_entity.id
_entity.type
_entity.pdbx_description
1 polymer ?
#
loop_
_entity_poly.entity_id
_entity_poly.type
_entity_poly.pdbx_seq_one_letter_code
_entity_poly.pdbx_strand_id
1 'polypeptide(L)'
;MTGGPVPSFGPEHPRPAPAVPPPAARHDGAAPASWWGPQPTTGDVPPAASAPTTLLVPTDPPPRRRRAVVVLALVLVGVLVAAGLVGARLWSTTQRWEQAAADWEALARSHGEQLAQAQAELEATTGDLQATRDQLATAQTRITELADEKAQLGDSTAAQQQLADYQARVSQAAGNVATALSNCVEGQETLIGYLEDAARWDAADLARFRADVERVCGAATEANAALQRELAR
;
A
#
# COMPACT_ATOMS: atom_id res chain seq x y z
N MET A 1 22.43 31.78 2.78
CA MET A 1 21.82 30.43 2.73
C MET A 1 20.42 30.60 2.17
N THR A 2 20.26 30.32 0.89
CA THR A 2 19.08 30.60 0.07
C THR A 2 18.10 29.43 0.15
N GLY A 3 16.91 29.67 0.70
CA GLY A 3 15.81 28.71 0.72
C GLY A 3 15.20 28.57 -0.67
N GLY A 4 15.26 27.36 -1.22
CA GLY A 4 14.57 27.01 -2.48
C GLY A 4 13.08 26.74 -2.25
N PRO A 5 12.23 26.93 -3.27
CA PRO A 5 10.80 26.74 -3.15
C PRO A 5 10.43 25.25 -3.08
N VAL A 6 9.45 24.95 -2.22
CA VAL A 6 8.87 23.61 -2.04
C VAL A 6 7.93 23.31 -3.22
N PRO A 7 8.02 22.13 -3.87
CA PRO A 7 7.08 21.77 -4.93
C PRO A 7 5.67 21.57 -4.36
N SER A 8 4.70 22.28 -4.96
CA SER A 8 3.28 22.13 -4.66
C SER A 8 2.72 20.96 -5.46
N PHE A 9 2.34 19.88 -4.78
CA PHE A 9 1.59 18.78 -5.36
C PHE A 9 0.11 19.17 -5.38
N GLY A 10 -0.43 19.46 -6.56
CA GLY A 10 -1.86 19.73 -6.75
C GLY A 10 -2.70 18.47 -6.47
N PRO A 11 -4.02 18.63 -6.23
CA PRO A 11 -4.90 17.50 -5.97
C PRO A 11 -4.99 16.60 -7.20
N GLU A 12 -4.55 15.35 -7.06
CA GLU A 12 -4.73 14.33 -8.09
C GLU A 12 -6.22 14.10 -8.33
N HIS A 13 -6.68 14.38 -9.54
CA HIS A 13 -8.01 13.96 -9.97
C HIS A 13 -8.05 12.42 -10.08
N PRO A 14 -9.06 11.76 -9.50
CA PRO A 14 -9.21 10.31 -9.62
C PRO A 14 -9.40 9.93 -11.08
N ARG A 15 -8.55 9.02 -11.58
CA ARG A 15 -8.71 8.43 -12.91
C ARG A 15 -10.03 7.63 -12.94
N PRO A 16 -10.84 7.74 -14.02
CA PRO A 16 -12.02 6.90 -14.17
C PRO A 16 -11.62 5.43 -14.25
N ALA A 17 -12.28 4.59 -13.45
CA ALA A 17 -12.08 3.14 -13.45
C ALA A 17 -12.47 2.54 -14.82
N PRO A 18 -11.74 1.51 -15.31
CA PRO A 18 -12.14 0.80 -16.51
C PRO A 18 -13.51 0.14 -16.30
N ALA A 19 -14.43 0.34 -17.24
CA ALA A 19 -15.77 -0.22 -17.21
C ALA A 19 -15.70 -1.75 -17.27
N VAL A 20 -16.18 -2.41 -16.22
CA VAL A 20 -16.34 -3.87 -16.16
C VAL A 20 -17.56 -4.26 -17.01
N PRO A 21 -17.44 -5.15 -18.01
CA PRO A 21 -18.59 -5.64 -18.76
C PRO A 21 -19.48 -6.52 -17.87
N PRO A 22 -20.81 -6.47 -18.02
CA PRO A 22 -21.73 -7.25 -17.19
C PRO A 22 -21.59 -8.77 -17.44
N PRO A 23 -21.87 -9.62 -16.44
CA PRO A 23 -21.83 -11.07 -16.59
C PRO A 23 -22.95 -11.54 -17.54
N ALA A 24 -22.57 -12.34 -18.53
CA ALA A 24 -23.51 -13.03 -19.40
C ALA A 24 -24.39 -13.98 -18.58
N ALA A 25 -25.71 -13.83 -18.73
CA ALA A 25 -26.70 -14.65 -18.06
C ALA A 25 -26.52 -16.13 -18.42
N ARG A 26 -26.42 -16.98 -17.39
CA ARG A 26 -26.54 -18.44 -17.50
C ARG A 26 -27.95 -18.79 -17.95
N HIS A 27 -28.06 -19.53 -19.05
CA HIS A 27 -29.25 -20.31 -19.36
C HIS A 27 -29.05 -21.72 -18.83
N ASP A 28 -29.61 -21.99 -17.65
CA ASP A 28 -29.74 -23.34 -17.10
C ASP A 28 -30.96 -24.04 -17.72
N GLY A 29 -30.69 -25.15 -18.40
CA GLY A 29 -31.44 -26.42 -18.40
C GLY A 29 -32.96 -26.45 -18.62
N ALA A 30 -33.37 -27.09 -19.73
CA ALA A 30 -34.46 -28.08 -19.74
C ALA A 30 -34.22 -29.13 -20.83
N ALA A 31 -34.21 -30.40 -20.44
CA ALA A 31 -33.96 -31.58 -21.26
C ALA A 31 -35.28 -32.18 -21.85
N PRO A 32 -35.29 -33.40 -22.42
CA PRO A 32 -35.55 -33.66 -23.83
C PRO A 32 -36.94 -34.28 -24.10
N ALA A 33 -37.43 -34.16 -25.34
CA ALA A 33 -38.59 -34.94 -25.79
C ALA A 33 -38.30 -35.61 -27.14
N SER A 34 -38.50 -36.92 -27.12
CA SER A 34 -38.30 -37.95 -28.13
C SER A 34 -39.18 -37.81 -29.37
N TRP A 35 -38.62 -38.10 -30.55
CA TRP A 35 -39.39 -38.28 -31.79
C TRP A 35 -38.87 -39.51 -32.53
N TRP A 36 -39.47 -40.66 -32.23
CA TRP A 36 -39.48 -41.84 -33.10
C TRP A 36 -40.86 -41.83 -33.81
N GLY A 37 -40.93 -42.19 -35.10
CA GLY A 37 -42.15 -42.21 -35.96
C GLY A 37 -43.17 -43.29 -35.56
N PRO A 38 -44.01 -43.87 -36.45
CA PRO A 38 -44.30 -43.65 -37.90
C PRO A 38 -45.83 -43.49 -38.18
N GLN A 39 -46.31 -43.35 -39.43
CA GLN A 39 -47.62 -43.93 -39.85
C GLN A 39 -47.78 -44.16 -41.38
N PRO A 40 -48.51 -45.23 -41.79
CA PRO A 40 -48.84 -45.63 -43.17
C PRO A 40 -50.18 -45.05 -43.63
N THR A 41 -50.45 -45.06 -44.94
CA THR A 41 -51.81 -44.83 -45.47
C THR A 41 -52.22 -45.92 -46.45
N THR A 42 -53.36 -46.53 -46.18
CA THR A 42 -54.09 -47.50 -47.02
C THR A 42 -55.56 -47.08 -47.08
N GLY A 43 -56.18 -47.27 -48.24
CA GLY A 43 -57.61 -47.14 -48.53
C GLY A 43 -57.83 -46.34 -49.82
N ASP A 44 -58.65 -46.71 -50.79
CA ASP A 44 -59.58 -47.83 -50.98
C ASP A 44 -60.01 -47.87 -52.48
N VAL A 45 -60.71 -48.93 -52.92
CA VAL A 45 -61.05 -49.36 -54.32
C VAL A 45 -62.60 -49.28 -54.55
N PRO A 46 -63.29 -49.63 -55.68
CA PRO A 46 -63.27 -49.38 -57.16
C PRO A 46 -64.60 -48.70 -57.68
N PRO A 47 -65.05 -48.78 -58.98
CA PRO A 47 -65.67 -49.99 -59.59
C PRO A 47 -65.35 -50.29 -61.08
N ALA A 48 -65.87 -51.44 -61.53
CA ALA A 48 -65.59 -52.18 -62.77
C ALA A 48 -66.29 -51.70 -64.05
N ALA A 49 -65.74 -52.07 -65.21
CA ALA A 49 -66.48 -52.31 -66.46
C ALA A 49 -65.65 -53.17 -67.46
N SER A 50 -66.37 -53.91 -68.30
CA SER A 50 -66.02 -55.17 -68.95
C SER A 50 -65.26 -55.08 -70.29
N ALA A 51 -64.75 -56.25 -70.70
CA ALA A 51 -63.94 -56.57 -71.89
C ALA A 51 -64.62 -56.29 -73.27
N PRO A 52 -63.88 -56.39 -74.40
CA PRO A 52 -63.70 -57.71 -75.02
C PRO A 52 -62.30 -58.02 -75.62
N THR A 53 -62.10 -59.32 -75.77
CA THR A 53 -61.08 -60.10 -76.50
C THR A 53 -60.79 -59.62 -77.92
N THR A 54 -59.51 -59.48 -78.29
CA THR A 54 -58.97 -60.03 -79.57
C THR A 54 -57.43 -60.07 -79.65
N LEU A 55 -56.94 -61.23 -80.09
CA LEU A 55 -55.76 -61.50 -80.92
C LEU A 55 -54.34 -61.32 -80.37
N LEU A 56 -53.70 -62.46 -80.11
CA LEU A 56 -52.26 -62.64 -80.03
C LEU A 56 -51.57 -62.20 -81.33
N VAL A 57 -50.67 -61.22 -81.21
CA VAL A 57 -49.56 -60.98 -82.15
C VAL A 57 -48.26 -61.23 -81.38
N PRO A 58 -47.39 -62.15 -81.81
CA PRO A 58 -46.07 -62.30 -81.22
C PRO A 58 -45.23 -61.09 -81.61
N THR A 59 -44.98 -60.20 -80.65
CA THR A 59 -44.02 -59.10 -80.81
C THR A 59 -42.71 -59.53 -80.16
N ASP A 60 -41.69 -59.71 -80.99
CA ASP A 60 -40.32 -60.01 -80.58
C ASP A 60 -39.81 -59.08 -79.47
N PRO A 61 -39.12 -59.59 -78.43
CA PRO A 61 -38.49 -58.74 -77.43
C PRO A 61 -37.25 -58.04 -78.03
N PRO A 62 -37.17 -56.69 -78.02
CA PRO A 62 -35.94 -56.00 -78.36
C PRO A 62 -34.92 -56.10 -77.20
N PRO A 63 -33.62 -55.79 -77.42
CA PRO A 63 -32.53 -55.97 -76.45
C PRO A 63 -32.54 -54.95 -75.28
N ARG A 64 -33.66 -54.76 -74.57
CA ARG A 64 -33.84 -53.77 -73.49
C ARG A 64 -33.12 -54.13 -72.19
N ARG A 65 -32.85 -55.42 -71.93
CA ARG A 65 -32.15 -55.87 -70.70
C ARG A 65 -30.75 -55.28 -70.55
N ARG A 66 -30.01 -55.12 -71.66
CA ARG A 66 -28.65 -54.53 -71.59
C ARG A 66 -28.69 -53.06 -71.19
N ARG A 67 -29.66 -52.28 -71.67
CA ARG A 67 -29.82 -50.86 -71.29
C ARG A 67 -30.24 -50.71 -69.83
N ALA A 68 -31.14 -51.57 -69.33
CA ALA A 68 -31.55 -51.55 -67.93
C ALA A 68 -30.40 -51.87 -66.96
N VAL A 69 -29.54 -52.85 -67.30
CA VAL A 69 -28.35 -53.18 -66.51
C VAL A 69 -27.34 -52.04 -66.51
N VAL A 70 -27.13 -51.37 -67.65
CA VAL A 70 -26.25 -50.19 -67.73
C VAL A 70 -26.78 -49.04 -66.86
N VAL A 71 -28.08 -48.76 -66.89
CA VAL A 71 -28.69 -47.73 -66.04
C VAL A 71 -28.54 -48.08 -64.55
N LEU A 72 -28.82 -49.32 -64.16
CA LEU A 72 -28.66 -49.77 -62.77
C LEU A 72 -27.20 -49.63 -62.30
N ALA A 73 -26.24 -50.02 -63.14
CA ALA A 73 -24.82 -49.89 -62.84
C ALA A 73 -24.40 -48.42 -62.66
N LEU A 74 -24.87 -47.51 -63.53
CA LEU A 74 -24.62 -46.08 -63.39
C LEU A 74 -25.24 -45.50 -62.11
N VAL A 75 -26.46 -45.91 -61.75
CA VAL A 75 -27.10 -45.51 -60.49
C VAL A 75 -26.29 -46.00 -59.30
N LEU A 76 -25.86 -47.26 -59.29
CA LEU A 76 -25.03 -47.82 -58.22
C LEU A 76 -23.71 -47.04 -58.07
N VAL A 77 -23.02 -46.77 -59.18
CA VAL A 77 -21.79 -45.96 -59.18
C VAL A 77 -22.07 -44.56 -58.65
N GLY A 78 -23.16 -43.92 -59.09
CA GLY A 78 -23.58 -42.60 -58.59
C GLY A 78 -23.82 -42.59 -57.08
N VAL A 79 -24.50 -43.60 -56.55
CA VAL A 79 -24.74 -43.75 -55.09
C VAL A 79 -23.43 -43.95 -54.33
N LEU A 80 -22.51 -44.80 -54.82
CA LEU A 80 -21.21 -45.02 -54.19
C LEU A 80 -20.36 -43.75 -54.17
N VAL A 81 -20.34 -42.98 -55.27
CA VAL A 81 -19.63 -41.69 -55.34
C VAL A 81 -20.25 -40.68 -54.37
N ALA A 82 -21.58 -40.58 -54.33
CA ALA A 82 -22.27 -39.69 -53.38
C ALA A 82 -21.98 -40.07 -51.92
N ALA A 83 -22.01 -41.35 -51.58
CA ALA A 83 -21.69 -41.85 -50.24
C ALA A 83 -20.23 -41.53 -49.85
N GLY A 84 -19.29 -41.70 -50.79
CA GLY A 84 -17.88 -41.33 -50.57
C GLY A 84 -17.69 -39.83 -50.31
N LEU A 85 -18.37 -38.97 -51.08
CA LEU A 85 -18.36 -37.52 -50.87
C LEU A 85 -18.94 -37.12 -49.51
N VAL A 86 -20.08 -37.70 -49.13
CA VAL A 86 -20.72 -37.44 -47.83
C VAL A 86 -19.81 -37.90 -46.68
N GLY A 87 -19.20 -39.08 -46.79
CA GLY A 87 -18.24 -39.59 -45.82
C GLY A 87 -17.02 -38.69 -45.67
N ALA A 88 -16.43 -38.23 -46.78
CA ALA A 88 -15.30 -37.29 -46.77
C ALA A 88 -15.69 -35.95 -46.13
N ARG A 89 -16.90 -35.45 -46.40
CA ARG A 89 -17.41 -34.19 -45.81
C ARG A 89 -17.59 -34.35 -44.30
N LEU A 90 -18.24 -35.42 -43.85
CA LEU A 90 -18.42 -35.74 -42.42
C LEU A 90 -17.07 -35.83 -41.71
N TRP A 91 -16.11 -36.54 -42.29
CA TRP A 91 -14.76 -36.66 -41.76
C TRP A 91 -14.09 -35.28 -41.61
N SER A 92 -14.16 -34.44 -42.66
CA SER A 92 -13.57 -33.10 -42.62
C SER A 92 -14.22 -32.20 -41.57
N THR A 93 -15.53 -32.34 -41.34
CA THR A 93 -16.23 -31.59 -40.30
C THR A 93 -15.84 -32.09 -38.92
N THR A 94 -15.75 -33.40 -38.69
CA THR A 94 -15.32 -33.97 -37.41
C THR A 94 -13.92 -33.49 -37.05
N GLN A 95 -12.98 -33.54 -38.00
CA GLN A 95 -11.61 -33.04 -37.80
C GLN A 95 -11.57 -31.56 -37.42
N ARG A 96 -12.40 -30.72 -38.05
CA ARG A 96 -12.51 -29.30 -37.69
C ARG A 96 -13.09 -29.07 -36.30
N TRP A 97 -14.07 -29.89 -35.91
CA TRP A 97 -14.65 -29.83 -34.56
C TRP A 97 -13.65 -30.25 -33.49
N GLU A 98 -12.86 -31.30 -33.74
CA GLU A 98 -11.79 -31.75 -32.84
C GLU A 98 -10.71 -30.66 -32.67
N GLN A 99 -10.28 -30.04 -33.77
CA GLN A 99 -9.32 -28.93 -33.74
C GLN A 99 -9.86 -27.73 -32.96
N ALA A 100 -11.08 -27.29 -33.27
CA ALA A 100 -11.70 -26.19 -32.55
C ALA A 100 -11.85 -26.48 -31.05
N ALA A 101 -12.22 -27.71 -30.68
CA ALA A 101 -12.32 -28.11 -29.27
C ALA A 101 -10.96 -28.04 -28.57
N ALA A 102 -9.89 -28.52 -29.22
CA ALA A 102 -8.53 -28.44 -28.69
C ALA A 102 -8.07 -26.98 -28.52
N ASP A 103 -8.36 -26.11 -29.50
CA ASP A 103 -8.03 -24.68 -29.44
C ASP A 103 -8.75 -23.98 -28.28
N TRP A 104 -10.04 -24.26 -28.09
CA TRP A 104 -10.81 -23.71 -26.97
C TRP A 104 -10.28 -24.18 -25.62
N GLU A 105 -9.90 -25.45 -25.52
CA GLU A 105 -9.35 -26.01 -24.29
C GLU A 105 -7.98 -25.40 -23.97
N ALA A 106 -7.12 -25.20 -24.98
CA ALA A 106 -5.84 -24.52 -24.82
C ALA A 106 -6.04 -23.05 -24.40
N LEU A 107 -7.01 -22.36 -25.01
CA LEU A 107 -7.33 -20.97 -24.65
C LEU A 107 -7.86 -20.89 -23.21
N ALA A 108 -8.76 -21.79 -22.82
CA ALA A 108 -9.30 -21.84 -21.46
C ALA A 108 -8.19 -22.12 -20.42
N ARG A 109 -7.26 -23.05 -20.71
CA ARG A 109 -6.10 -23.31 -19.85
C ARG A 109 -5.20 -22.08 -19.73
N SER A 110 -4.85 -21.44 -20.83
CA SER A 110 -3.97 -20.26 -20.81
C SER A 110 -4.59 -19.08 -20.06
N HIS A 111 -5.90 -18.85 -20.17
CA HIS A 111 -6.59 -17.85 -19.35
C HIS A 111 -6.65 -18.25 -17.87
N GLY A 112 -6.83 -19.54 -17.57
CA GLY A 112 -6.76 -20.06 -16.20
C GLY A 112 -5.38 -19.81 -15.57
N GLU A 113 -4.30 -20.08 -16.31
CA GLU A 113 -2.93 -19.81 -15.88
C GLU A 113 -2.67 -18.32 -15.68
N GLN A 114 -3.10 -17.47 -16.62
CA GLN A 114 -2.99 -16.00 -16.49
C GLN A 114 -3.74 -15.46 -15.27
N LEU A 115 -4.93 -15.99 -14.99
CA LEU A 115 -5.72 -15.59 -13.83
C LEU A 115 -5.04 -16.02 -12.52
N ALA A 116 -4.55 -17.26 -12.47
CA ALA A 116 -3.82 -17.77 -11.30
C ALA A 116 -2.54 -16.94 -11.06
N GLN A 117 -1.81 -16.59 -12.11
CA GLN A 117 -0.63 -15.74 -12.02
C GLN A 117 -0.98 -14.33 -11.53
N ALA A 118 -2.02 -13.70 -12.10
CA ALA A 118 -2.46 -12.37 -11.68
C ALA A 118 -2.94 -12.34 -10.22
N GLN A 119 -3.57 -13.42 -9.74
CA GLN A 119 -3.95 -13.58 -8.34
C GLN A 119 -2.71 -13.70 -7.44
N ALA A 120 -1.72 -14.50 -7.82
CA ALA A 120 -0.47 -14.62 -7.08
C ALA A 120 0.29 -13.30 -7.01
N GLU A 121 0.35 -12.54 -8.11
CA GLU A 121 0.96 -11.21 -8.15
C GLU A 121 0.19 -10.20 -7.27
N LEU A 122 -1.14 -10.26 -7.25
CA LEU A 122 -1.96 -9.43 -6.37
C LEU A 122 -1.71 -9.75 -4.88
N GLU A 123 -1.64 -11.02 -4.53
CA GLU A 123 -1.32 -11.46 -3.16
C GLU A 123 0.09 -11.00 -2.74
N ALA A 124 1.08 -11.17 -3.62
CA ALA A 124 2.45 -10.73 -3.38
C ALA A 124 2.54 -9.21 -3.18
N THR A 125 1.96 -8.43 -4.10
CA THR A 125 1.96 -6.95 -4.01
C THR A 125 1.20 -6.43 -2.79
N THR A 126 0.13 -7.12 -2.39
CA THR A 126 -0.60 -6.80 -1.15
C THR A 126 0.26 -7.09 0.08
N GLY A 127 1.01 -8.19 0.08
CA GLY A 127 1.99 -8.52 1.12
C GLY A 127 3.09 -7.46 1.23
N ASP A 128 3.68 -7.04 0.11
CA ASP A 128 4.71 -6.00 0.07
C ASP A 128 4.20 -4.65 0.59
N LEU A 129 2.98 -4.28 0.22
CA LEU A 129 2.33 -3.06 0.70
C LEU A 129 2.08 -3.10 2.21
N GLN A 130 1.64 -4.25 2.75
CA GLN A 130 1.48 -4.44 4.19
C GLN A 130 2.82 -4.33 4.92
N ALA A 131 3.86 -5.03 4.43
CA ALA A 131 5.21 -4.95 5.00
C ALA A 131 5.76 -3.51 4.99
N THR A 132 5.53 -2.77 3.91
CA THR A 132 5.94 -1.36 3.80
C THR A 132 5.20 -0.46 4.79
N ARG A 133 3.90 -0.70 5.00
CA ARG A 133 3.11 0.02 6.02
C ARG A 133 3.61 -0.26 7.43
N ASP A 134 3.94 -1.51 7.74
CA ASP A 134 4.49 -1.91 9.04
C ASP A 134 5.86 -1.27 9.30
N GLN A 135 6.72 -1.21 8.26
CA GLN A 135 8.00 -0.50 8.32
C GLN A 135 7.80 0.99 8.56
N LEU A 136 6.84 1.62 7.87
CA LEU A 136 6.54 3.04 8.05
C LEU A 136 6.02 3.32 9.47
N ALA A 137 5.11 2.50 9.99
CA ALA A 137 4.60 2.61 11.35
C ALA A 137 5.73 2.48 12.38
N THR A 138 6.62 1.49 12.20
CA THR A 138 7.81 1.30 13.06
C THR A 138 8.75 2.50 13.01
N ALA A 139 9.00 3.04 11.81
CA ALA A 139 9.84 4.23 11.63
C ALA A 139 9.23 5.46 12.31
N GLN A 140 7.91 5.67 12.21
CA GLN A 140 7.21 6.75 12.90
C GLN A 140 7.32 6.62 14.42
N THR A 141 7.11 5.41 14.98
CA THR A 141 7.28 5.17 16.41
C THR A 141 8.69 5.52 16.87
N ARG A 142 9.72 5.09 16.13
CA ARG A 142 11.12 5.43 16.45
C ARG A 142 11.38 6.93 16.35
N ILE A 143 10.84 7.62 15.35
CA ILE A 143 10.99 9.07 15.21
C ILE A 143 10.38 9.80 16.42
N THR A 144 9.19 9.39 16.85
CA THR A 144 8.54 9.96 18.04
C THR A 144 9.36 9.68 19.30
N GLU A 145 9.82 8.44 19.49
CA GLU A 145 10.67 8.06 20.63
C GLU A 145 11.97 8.90 20.68
N LEU A 146 12.65 9.07 19.54
CA LEU A 146 13.85 9.92 19.45
C LEU A 146 13.53 11.40 19.69
N ALA A 147 12.34 11.87 19.30
CA ALA A 147 11.92 13.25 19.57
C ALA A 147 11.66 13.46 21.06
N ASP A 148 11.01 12.51 21.72
CA ASP A 148 10.76 12.53 23.17
C ASP A 148 12.07 12.43 23.97
N GLU A 149 12.99 11.55 23.58
CA GLU A 149 14.33 11.45 24.18
C GLU A 149 15.10 12.77 24.03
N LYS A 150 15.04 13.40 22.85
CA LYS A 150 15.68 14.70 22.62
C LYS A 150 15.08 15.81 23.48
N ALA A 151 13.76 15.82 23.66
CA ALA A 151 13.09 16.77 24.56
C ALA A 151 13.56 16.58 26.00
N GLN A 152 13.60 15.32 26.48
CA GLN A 152 14.06 14.98 27.82
C GLN A 152 15.54 15.36 28.05
N LEU A 153 16.41 15.11 27.07
CA LEU A 153 17.81 15.54 27.12
C LEU A 153 17.95 17.07 27.11
N GLY A 154 17.10 17.77 26.36
CA GLY A 154 17.03 19.23 26.38
C GLY A 154 16.70 19.78 27.76
N ASP A 155 15.64 19.25 28.40
CA ASP A 155 15.22 19.67 29.73
C ASP A 155 16.29 19.38 30.79
N SER A 156 16.91 18.19 30.74
CA SER A 156 17.99 17.83 31.67
C SER A 156 19.22 18.74 31.53
N THR A 157 19.58 19.11 30.29
CA THR A 157 20.69 20.03 30.01
C THR A 157 20.37 21.43 30.54
N ALA A 158 19.14 21.92 30.31
CA ALA A 158 18.70 23.21 30.82
C ALA A 158 18.72 23.26 32.36
N ALA A 159 18.25 22.19 33.03
CA ALA A 159 18.30 22.08 34.49
C ALA A 159 19.75 22.06 35.02
N GLN A 160 20.66 21.34 34.35
CA GLN A 160 22.08 21.33 34.72
C GLN A 160 22.74 22.71 34.56
N GLN A 161 22.43 23.42 33.47
CA GLN A 161 22.91 24.79 33.27
C GLN A 161 22.39 25.72 34.37
N GLN A 162 21.11 25.64 34.71
CA GLN A 162 20.53 26.44 35.78
C GLN A 162 21.21 26.17 37.14
N LEU A 163 21.53 24.91 37.43
CA LEU A 163 22.25 24.54 38.64
C LEU A 163 23.69 25.06 38.65
N ALA A 164 24.40 24.95 37.53
CA ALA A 164 25.76 25.47 37.39
C ALA A 164 25.80 27.00 37.52
N ASP A 165 24.87 27.71 36.88
CA ASP A 165 24.74 29.16 36.99
C ASP A 165 24.40 29.60 38.42
N TYR A 166 23.52 28.87 39.11
CA TYR A 166 23.23 29.11 40.52
C TYR A 166 24.47 28.93 41.39
N GLN A 167 25.21 27.83 41.21
CA GLN A 167 26.46 27.60 41.93
C GLN A 167 27.49 28.70 41.67
N ALA A 168 27.64 29.15 40.43
CA ALA A 168 28.55 30.25 40.08
C ALA A 168 28.17 31.55 40.81
N ARG A 169 26.87 31.90 40.84
CA ARG A 169 26.39 33.09 41.58
C ARG A 169 26.63 32.98 43.08
N VAL A 170 26.33 31.83 43.67
CA VAL A 170 26.55 31.59 45.11
C VAL A 170 28.04 31.64 45.45
N SER A 171 28.91 31.00 44.66
CA SER A 171 30.36 31.03 44.87
C SER A 171 30.93 32.44 44.74
N GLN A 172 30.47 33.22 43.75
CA GLN A 172 30.87 34.61 43.60
C GLN A 172 30.43 35.46 44.80
N ALA A 173 29.17 35.30 45.24
CA ALA A 173 28.66 36.01 46.40
C ALA A 173 29.41 35.63 47.68
N ALA A 174 29.72 34.35 47.90
CA ALA A 174 30.53 33.88 49.02
C ALA A 174 31.97 34.45 48.98
N GLY A 175 32.59 34.52 47.80
CA GLY A 175 33.91 35.15 47.61
C GLY A 175 33.91 36.65 47.94
N ASN A 176 32.85 37.36 47.52
CA ASN A 176 32.67 38.77 47.87
C ASN A 176 32.50 38.96 49.38
N VAL A 177 31.72 38.10 50.04
CA VAL A 177 31.55 38.12 51.51
C VAL A 177 32.88 37.87 52.22
N ALA A 178 33.65 36.85 51.80
CA ALA A 178 34.94 36.53 52.40
C ALA A 178 35.94 37.69 52.25
N THR A 179 36.01 38.30 51.07
CA THR A 179 36.87 39.47 50.80
C THR A 179 36.47 40.66 51.67
N ALA A 180 35.18 40.97 51.73
CA ALA A 180 34.68 42.08 52.52
C ALA A 180 34.88 41.86 54.04
N LEU A 181 34.72 40.63 54.52
CA LEU A 181 35.02 40.27 55.90
C LEU A 181 36.51 40.43 56.22
N SER A 182 37.41 39.97 55.33
CA SER A 182 38.85 40.14 55.49
C SER A 182 39.25 41.62 55.59
N ASN A 183 38.73 42.45 54.69
CA ASN A 183 39.00 43.89 54.69
C ASN A 183 38.46 44.58 55.95
N CYS A 184 37.31 44.13 56.46
CA CYS A 184 36.73 44.64 57.71
C CYS A 184 37.58 44.26 58.93
N VAL A 185 38.12 43.04 58.99
CA VAL A 185 39.04 42.60 60.06
C VAL A 185 40.35 43.40 60.01
N GLU A 186 40.97 43.54 58.83
CA GLU A 186 42.22 44.30 58.66
C GLU A 186 42.03 45.79 59.03
N GLY A 187 40.89 46.38 58.65
CA GLY A 187 40.52 47.74 59.06
C GLY A 187 40.36 47.89 60.58
N GLN A 188 39.77 46.90 61.25
CA GLN A 188 39.62 46.89 62.71
C GLN A 188 40.96 46.71 63.43
N GLU A 189 41.84 45.82 62.96
CA GLU A 189 43.19 45.64 63.53
C GLU A 189 44.03 46.92 63.40
N THR A 190 43.97 47.58 62.25
CA THR A 190 44.65 48.85 62.04
C THR A 190 44.12 49.94 62.97
N LEU A 191 42.81 49.99 63.20
CA LEU A 191 42.20 50.92 64.17
C LEU A 191 42.68 50.65 65.60
N ILE A 192 42.80 49.38 66.02
CA ILE A 192 43.32 49.01 67.34
C ILE A 192 44.76 49.51 67.50
N GLY A 193 45.63 49.28 66.50
CA GLY A 193 47.01 49.76 66.53
C GLY A 193 47.12 51.29 66.64
N TYR A 194 46.24 52.05 65.96
CA TYR A 194 46.20 53.50 66.11
C TYR A 194 45.73 53.97 67.50
N LEU A 195 44.81 53.23 68.14
CA LEU A 195 44.34 53.54 69.48
C LEU A 195 45.38 53.24 70.56
N GLU A 196 46.25 52.24 70.34
CA GLU A 196 47.39 51.96 71.21
C GLU A 196 48.44 53.10 71.18
N ASP A 197 48.56 53.80 70.04
CA ASP A 197 49.49 54.91 69.82
C ASP A 197 48.81 56.30 69.75
N ALA A 198 47.66 56.46 70.40
CA ALA A 198 46.78 57.63 70.28
C ALA A 198 47.44 59.00 70.60
N ALA A 199 48.54 59.03 71.36
CA ALA A 199 49.27 60.27 71.67
C ALA A 199 50.00 60.90 70.47
N ARG A 200 50.12 60.17 69.35
CA ARG A 200 50.86 60.61 68.15
C ARG A 200 49.95 61.05 66.99
N TRP A 201 48.63 60.89 67.11
CA TRP A 201 47.64 61.12 66.06
C TRP A 201 46.65 62.22 66.43
N ASP A 202 46.16 62.97 65.44
CA ASP A 202 45.17 64.02 65.68
C ASP A 202 43.73 63.45 65.70
N ALA A 203 42.81 64.19 66.33
CA ALA A 203 41.42 63.75 66.46
C ALA A 203 40.66 63.67 65.12
N ALA A 204 41.12 64.37 64.09
CA ALA A 204 40.47 64.41 62.78
C ALA A 204 40.78 63.14 61.95
N ASP A 205 42.02 62.66 62.04
CA ASP A 205 42.48 61.45 61.36
C ASP A 205 41.86 60.19 61.99
N LEU A 206 41.73 60.16 63.32
CA LEU A 206 40.97 59.12 64.04
C LEU A 206 39.49 59.07 63.61
N ALA A 207 38.86 60.22 63.36
CA ALA A 207 37.47 60.29 62.91
C ALA A 207 37.30 59.81 61.46
N ARG A 208 38.20 60.21 60.55
CA ARG A 208 38.21 59.71 59.17
C ARG A 208 38.41 58.19 59.12
N PHE A 209 39.34 57.67 59.92
CA PHE A 209 39.64 56.26 59.93
C PHE A 209 38.47 55.42 60.44
N ARG A 210 37.77 55.86 61.50
CA ARG A 210 36.52 55.21 61.94
C ARG A 210 35.46 55.18 60.85
N ALA A 211 35.29 56.28 60.10
CA ALA A 211 34.36 56.33 58.99
C ALA A 211 34.77 55.40 57.82
N ASP A 212 36.07 55.20 57.60
CA ASP A 212 36.58 54.23 56.63
C ASP A 212 36.30 52.79 57.07
N VAL A 213 36.55 52.44 58.34
CA VAL A 213 36.24 51.12 58.90
C VAL A 213 34.74 50.82 58.88
N GLU A 214 33.90 51.78 59.28
CA GLU A 214 32.43 51.64 59.21
C GLU A 214 31.95 51.42 57.78
N ARG A 215 32.55 52.11 56.79
CA ARG A 215 32.21 51.91 55.37
C ARG A 215 32.60 50.52 54.89
N VAL A 216 33.81 50.04 55.22
CA VAL A 216 34.30 48.72 54.81
C VAL A 216 33.50 47.60 55.47
N CYS A 217 33.22 47.70 56.78
CA CYS A 217 32.41 46.73 57.51
C CYS A 217 30.91 46.78 57.13
N GLY A 218 30.40 47.96 56.76
CA GLY A 218 29.07 48.13 56.16
C GLY A 218 28.95 47.38 54.83
N ALA A 219 29.94 47.50 53.95
CA ALA A 219 30.00 46.77 52.69
C ALA A 219 30.01 45.24 52.89
N ALA A 220 30.68 44.73 53.92
CA ALA A 220 30.66 43.31 54.27
C ALA A 220 29.27 42.83 54.72
N THR A 221 28.56 43.65 55.49
CA THR A 221 27.19 43.35 55.95
C THR A 221 26.21 43.36 54.78
N GLU A 222 26.33 44.33 53.86
CA GLU A 222 25.53 44.38 52.64
C GLU A 222 25.79 43.20 51.70
N ALA A 223 27.05 42.78 51.55
CA ALA A 223 27.43 41.61 50.78
C ALA A 223 26.83 40.32 51.38
N ASN A 224 26.83 40.17 52.71
CA ASN A 224 26.20 39.04 53.38
C ASN A 224 24.67 39.06 53.21
N ALA A 225 24.04 40.23 53.36
CA ALA A 225 22.60 40.38 53.10
C ALA A 225 22.24 40.06 51.63
N ALA A 226 23.11 40.39 50.67
CA ALA A 226 22.93 40.02 49.27
C ALA A 226 23.03 38.51 49.04
N LEU A 227 23.99 37.83 49.68
CA LEU A 227 24.10 36.37 49.65
C LEU A 227 22.87 35.69 50.27
N GLN A 228 22.41 36.16 51.43
CA GLN A 228 21.21 35.59 52.08
C GLN A 228 19.94 35.74 51.23
N ARG A 229 19.81 36.83 50.45
CA ARG A 229 18.71 36.99 49.49
C ARG A 229 18.80 36.00 48.32
N GLU A 230 20.00 35.66 47.87
CA GLU A 230 20.19 34.70 46.78
C GLU A 230 19.94 33.25 47.23
N LEU A 231 20.25 32.93 48.49
CA LEU A 231 19.98 31.61 49.09
C LEU A 231 18.50 31.38 49.45
N ALA A 232 17.72 32.45 49.58
CA ALA A 232 16.29 32.39 49.92
C ALA A 232 15.36 32.32 48.70
N ARG A 233 15.91 32.34 47.49
CA ARG A 233 15.18 32.20 46.22
C ARG A 233 15.28 30.79 45.68
#